data_AF-A0AAV9DLZ5-F1
#
_entry.id   AF-A0AAV9DLZ5-F1
#
_cell.length_a   1.000
_cell.length_b   1.000
_cell.length_c   1.000
_cell.angle_alpha   90.00
_cell.angle_beta   90.00
_cell.angle_gamma   90.00
#
_symmetry.space_group_name_H-M   'P 1'
#
loop_
_entity.id
_entity.type
_entity.pdbx_description
1 polymer ?
#
loop_
_entity_poly.entity_id
_entity_poly.type
_entity_poly.pdbx_seq_one_letter_code
_entity_poly.pdbx_strand_id
1 'polypeptide(L)'
;MRKKTLVPFSQKFPDADPSALRLLERLLAFDPKDRPTAEEALADPYFCGLANVDREPSTQAISKLEFEFERRKLTKDDVRELIYREILEYHPQMLQEYLRGAIILASCTQVELIDLSDSLLI
;
A
#
# COMPACT_ATOMS: atom_id res chain seq x y z
N MET A 1 -6.49 -30.30 -17.35
CA MET A 1 -5.11 -29.77 -17.38
C MET A 1 -4.14 -30.96 -17.43
N ARG A 2 -3.14 -30.96 -18.32
CA ARG A 2 -2.11 -32.02 -18.32
C ARG A 2 -1.27 -31.87 -17.05
N LYS A 3 -1.19 -32.91 -16.21
CA LYS A 3 -0.25 -32.94 -15.07
C LYS A 3 1.16 -33.00 -15.66
N LYS A 4 1.92 -31.92 -15.51
CA LYS A 4 3.36 -31.94 -15.80
C LYS A 4 4.05 -32.67 -14.65
N THR A 5 4.88 -33.65 -14.98
CA THR A 5 5.76 -34.28 -14.00
C THR A 5 6.69 -33.22 -13.42
N LEU A 6 6.83 -33.19 -12.09
CA LEU A 6 7.79 -32.31 -11.44
C LEU A 6 9.20 -32.74 -11.83
N VAL A 7 10.01 -31.78 -12.25
CA VAL A 7 11.44 -31.98 -12.47
C VAL A 7 12.15 -31.49 -11.21
N PRO A 8 12.89 -32.35 -10.49
CA PRO A 8 13.63 -31.94 -9.30
C PRO A 8 14.60 -30.80 -9.63
N PHE A 9 14.69 -29.79 -8.76
CA PHE A 9 15.59 -28.66 -9.04
C PHE A 9 17.07 -29.05 -9.02
N SER A 10 17.44 -30.09 -8.27
CA SER A 10 18.79 -30.67 -8.31
C SER A 10 19.20 -31.17 -9.70
N GLN A 11 18.26 -31.62 -10.53
CA GLN A 11 18.56 -32.01 -11.91
C GLN A 11 18.82 -30.79 -12.80
N LYS A 12 18.13 -29.68 -12.54
CA LYS A 12 18.23 -28.45 -13.34
C LYS A 12 19.41 -27.58 -12.91
N PHE A 13 19.76 -27.63 -11.62
CA PHE A 13 20.83 -26.86 -11.00
C PHE A 13 21.73 -27.82 -10.19
N PRO A 14 22.56 -28.63 -10.86
CA PRO A 14 23.35 -29.68 -10.20
C PRO A 14 24.41 -29.15 -9.22
N ASP A 15 24.91 -27.94 -9.44
CA ASP A 15 25.98 -27.33 -8.64
C ASP A 15 25.46 -26.39 -7.54
N ALA A 16 24.14 -26.27 -7.40
CA ALA A 16 23.54 -25.39 -6.40
C ALA A 16 23.55 -26.01 -5.00
N ASP A 17 23.62 -25.17 -3.98
CA ASP A 17 23.55 -25.60 -2.58
C ASP A 17 22.22 -26.34 -2.31
N PRO A 18 22.25 -27.55 -1.72
CA PRO A 18 21.03 -28.32 -1.46
C PRO A 18 20.01 -27.61 -0.57
N SER A 19 20.45 -26.79 0.39
CA SER A 19 19.57 -25.99 1.24
C SER A 19 18.90 -24.87 0.45
N ALA A 20 19.63 -24.24 -0.48
CA ALA A 20 19.05 -23.25 -1.41
C ALA A 20 17.96 -23.87 -2.27
N LEU A 21 18.22 -25.07 -2.81
CA LEU A 21 17.25 -25.79 -3.64
C LEU A 21 15.99 -26.17 -2.86
N ARG A 22 16.13 -26.64 -1.62
CA ARG A 22 14.99 -26.95 -0.75
C ARG A 22 14.13 -25.73 -0.47
N LEU A 23 14.75 -24.58 -0.18
CA LEU A 23 14.01 -23.33 0.01
C LEU A 23 13.31 -22.90 -1.30
N LEU A 24 14.00 -23.02 -2.44
CA LEU A 24 13.45 -22.68 -3.75
C LEU A 24 12.24 -23.55 -4.13
N GLU A 25 12.25 -24.84 -3.82
CA GLU A 25 11.11 -25.74 -4.02
C GLU A 25 9.86 -25.27 -3.27
N ARG A 26 10.02 -24.80 -2.03
CA ARG A 26 8.92 -24.26 -1.22
C ARG A 26 8.43 -22.91 -1.76
N LEU A 27 9.34 -22.01 -2.14
CA LEU A 27 9.00 -20.68 -2.66
C LEU A 27 8.24 -20.74 -4.01
N LEU A 28 8.59 -21.71 -4.86
CA LEU A 28 7.98 -21.90 -6.17
C LEU A 28 6.80 -22.90 -6.15
N ALA A 29 6.22 -23.16 -4.98
CA ALA A 29 5.02 -23.98 -4.88
C ALA A 29 3.85 -23.37 -5.70
N PHE A 30 3.09 -24.26 -6.35
CA PHE A 30 2.00 -23.85 -7.22
C PHE A 30 0.84 -23.26 -6.43
N ASP A 31 0.41 -23.94 -5.36
CA ASP A 31 -0.57 -23.40 -4.42
C ASP A 31 0.12 -22.30 -3.57
N PRO A 32 -0.43 -21.07 -3.55
CA PRO A 32 0.10 -20.01 -2.69
C PRO A 32 0.12 -20.37 -1.21
N LYS A 33 -0.77 -21.28 -0.76
CA LYS A 33 -0.83 -21.71 0.65
C LYS A 33 0.33 -22.63 1.05
N ASP A 34 0.98 -23.25 0.07
CA ASP A 34 2.14 -24.11 0.30
C ASP A 34 3.45 -23.30 0.34
N ARG A 35 3.39 -22.00 0.00
CA ARG A 35 4.55 -21.11 0.05
C ARG A 35 4.76 -20.60 1.48
N PRO A 36 6.03 -20.52 1.94
CA PRO A 36 6.31 -19.90 3.23
C PRO A 36 6.02 -18.41 3.19
N THR A 37 5.74 -17.81 4.34
CA THR A 37 5.74 -16.36 4.50
C THR A 37 7.14 -15.79 4.30
N ALA A 38 7.25 -14.48 4.09
CA ALA A 38 8.56 -13.81 4.00
C ALA A 38 9.39 -14.04 5.28
N GLU A 39 8.75 -13.98 6.45
CA GLU A 39 9.36 -14.23 7.75
C GLU A 39 9.87 -15.68 7.89
N GLU A 40 9.05 -16.66 7.52
CA GLU A 40 9.44 -18.07 7.52
C GLU A 40 10.58 -18.37 6.54
N ALA A 41 10.61 -17.67 5.40
CA ALA A 41 11.67 -17.83 4.40
C ALA A 41 13.00 -17.23 4.88
N LEU A 42 12.98 -16.06 5.53
CA LEU A 42 14.17 -15.42 6.12
C LEU A 42 14.75 -16.24 7.28
N ALA A 43 13.90 -16.94 8.02
CA ALA A 43 14.31 -17.86 9.09
C ALA A 43 14.82 -19.24 8.59
N ASP A 44 14.82 -19.51 7.27
CA ASP A 44 15.28 -20.79 6.74
C ASP A 44 16.78 -21.01 7.02
N PRO A 45 17.22 -22.26 7.32
CA PRO A 45 18.64 -22.57 7.53
C PRO A 45 19.57 -22.12 6.40
N TYR A 46 19.06 -21.95 5.18
CA TYR A 46 19.84 -21.41 4.07
C TYR A 46 20.42 -20.01 4.37
N PHE A 47 19.72 -19.18 5.16
CA PHE A 47 20.19 -17.85 5.55
C PHE A 47 20.87 -17.82 6.93
N CYS A 48 21.26 -18.98 7.48
CA CYS A 48 21.95 -19.06 8.76
C CYS A 48 23.24 -18.22 8.73
N GLY A 49 23.39 -17.32 9.70
CA GLY A 49 24.52 -16.39 9.78
C GLY A 49 24.36 -15.09 8.97
N LEU A 50 23.29 -14.97 8.17
CA LEU A 50 22.92 -13.74 7.48
C LEU A 50 21.67 -13.08 8.10
N ALA A 51 20.69 -13.88 8.50
CA ALA A 51 19.43 -13.41 9.07
C ALA A 51 19.65 -12.66 10.39
N ASN A 52 19.01 -11.51 10.55
CA ASN A 52 19.04 -10.72 11.78
C ASN A 52 17.66 -10.13 12.08
N VAL A 53 16.97 -10.71 13.06
CA VAL A 53 15.62 -10.33 13.48
C VAL A 53 15.53 -8.86 13.90
N ASP A 54 16.56 -8.31 14.54
CA ASP A 54 16.57 -6.89 14.95
C ASP A 54 16.63 -5.93 13.76
N ARG A 55 17.11 -6.41 12.60
CA ARG A 55 17.17 -5.65 11.34
C ARG A 55 16.06 -6.02 10.36
N GLU A 56 15.27 -7.04 10.67
CA GLU A 56 14.19 -7.57 9.84
C GLU A 56 12.87 -7.56 10.62
N PRO A 57 12.39 -6.41 11.12
CA PRO A 57 11.18 -6.35 11.91
C PRO A 57 9.94 -6.65 11.05
N SER A 58 9.14 -7.61 11.50
CA SER A 58 7.79 -7.83 10.98
C SER A 58 6.88 -6.67 11.36
N THR A 59 6.06 -6.20 10.42
CA THR A 59 5.02 -5.19 10.67
C THR A 59 3.64 -5.84 10.68
N GLN A 60 2.66 -5.16 11.27
CA GLN A 60 1.28 -5.60 11.24
C GLN A 60 0.73 -5.54 9.82
N ALA A 61 -0.20 -6.43 9.51
CA ALA A 61 -0.89 -6.40 8.23
C ALA A 61 -1.58 -5.04 8.06
N ILE A 62 -1.33 -4.40 6.92
CA ILE A 62 -1.94 -3.14 6.57
C ILE A 62 -3.47 -3.32 6.52
N SER A 63 -4.20 -2.39 7.15
CA SER A 63 -5.66 -2.43 7.16
C SER A 63 -6.21 -2.32 5.75
N LYS A 64 -7.28 -3.06 5.45
CA LYS A 64 -8.01 -2.91 4.17
C LYS A 64 -8.54 -1.49 3.96
N LEU A 65 -8.73 -0.74 5.05
CA LEU A 65 -9.15 0.66 4.99
C LEU A 65 -8.12 1.55 4.27
N GLU A 66 -6.82 1.25 4.40
CA GLU A 66 -5.76 2.01 3.73
C GLU A 66 -5.84 1.86 2.20
N PHE A 67 -6.39 0.75 1.70
CA PHE A 67 -6.58 0.49 0.27
C PHE A 67 -7.96 0.91 -0.25
N GLU A 68 -8.79 1.60 0.55
CA GLU A 68 -10.12 2.02 0.09
C GLU A 68 -10.10 2.92 -1.14
N PHE A 69 -9.04 3.70 -1.32
CA PHE A 69 -8.92 4.59 -2.47
C PHE A 69 -8.98 3.85 -3.80
N GLU A 70 -8.50 2.60 -3.87
CA GLU A 70 -8.54 1.76 -5.09
C GLU A 70 -9.98 1.37 -5.49
N ARG A 71 -10.89 1.33 -4.51
CA ARG A 71 -12.29 0.98 -4.74
C ARG A 71 -13.15 2.18 -5.13
N ARG A 72 -12.63 3.40 -4.99
CA ARG A 72 -13.34 4.63 -5.34
C ARG A 72 -13.10 4.97 -6.81
N LYS A 73 -14.15 5.37 -7.52
CA LYS A 73 -14.00 5.99 -8.84
C LYS A 73 -13.58 7.44 -8.62
N LEU A 74 -12.28 7.72 -8.81
CA LEU A 74 -11.72 9.06 -8.66
C LEU A 74 -11.52 9.70 -10.04
N THR A 75 -11.87 10.97 -10.15
CA THR A 75 -11.51 11.79 -11.29
C THR A 75 -10.06 12.27 -11.16
N LYS A 76 -9.50 12.83 -12.24
CA LYS A 76 -8.17 13.43 -12.21
C LYS A 76 -8.07 14.55 -11.16
N ASP A 77 -9.13 15.32 -10.99
CA ASP A 77 -9.15 16.44 -10.06
C ASP A 77 -9.23 15.94 -8.61
N ASP A 78 -9.97 14.87 -8.34
CA ASP A 78 -9.99 14.22 -7.02
C ASP A 78 -8.60 13.69 -6.63
N VAL A 79 -7.91 13.01 -7.55
CA VAL A 79 -6.55 12.50 -7.29
C VAL A 79 -5.58 13.66 -7.02
N ARG A 80 -5.68 14.76 -7.77
CA ARG A 80 -4.84 15.94 -7.54
C ARG A 80 -5.06 16.51 -6.13
N GLU A 81 -6.31 16.61 -5.72
CA GLU A 81 -6.67 17.11 -4.39
C GLU A 81 -6.16 16.19 -3.28
N LEU A 82 -6.31 14.86 -3.44
CA LEU A 82 -5.80 13.89 -2.47
C LEU A 82 -4.27 13.98 -2.32
N ILE A 83 -3.54 14.06 -3.42
CA ILE A 83 -2.08 14.23 -3.40
C ILE A 83 -1.71 15.55 -2.73
N TYR A 84 -2.43 16.63 -3.03
CA TYR A 84 -2.14 17.93 -2.43
C TYR A 84 -2.38 17.92 -0.92
N ARG A 85 -3.46 17.27 -0.45
CA ARG A 85 -3.72 17.10 0.99
C ARG A 85 -2.64 16.31 1.71
N GLU A 86 -2.15 15.22 1.10
CA GLU A 86 -1.02 14.46 1.63
C GLU A 86 0.21 15.35 1.78
N ILE A 87 0.53 16.15 0.75
CA ILE A 87 1.66 17.10 0.83
C ILE A 87 1.48 18.10 1.98
N LEU A 88 0.27 18.65 2.16
CA LEU A 88 -0.02 19.61 3.22
C LEU A 88 0.18 19.01 4.62
N GLU A 89 -0.08 17.72 4.82
CA GLU A 89 0.15 17.05 6.11
C GLU A 89 1.61 17.17 6.58
N TYR A 90 2.56 17.09 5.65
CA TYR A 90 4.00 17.26 5.93
C TYR A 90 4.47 18.74 5.93
N HIS A 91 3.61 19.70 5.56
CA HIS A 91 3.95 21.13 5.43
C HIS A 91 3.00 22.01 6.27
N PRO A 92 3.21 22.12 7.60
CA PRO A 92 2.24 22.71 8.52
C PRO A 92 1.93 24.20 8.24
N GLN A 93 2.90 24.97 7.75
CA GLN A 93 2.69 26.38 7.39
C GLN A 93 1.75 26.51 6.17
N MET A 94 1.97 25.70 5.13
CA MET A 94 1.11 25.68 3.95
C MET A 94 -0.29 25.15 4.27
N LEU A 95 -0.40 24.17 5.17
CA LEU A 95 -1.69 23.67 5.65
C LEU A 95 -2.48 24.76 6.35
N GLN A 96 -1.83 25.59 7.19
CA GLN A 96 -2.50 26.71 7.85
C GLN A 96 -3.03 27.74 6.85
N GLU A 97 -2.27 28.06 5.81
CA GLU A 97 -2.69 28.97 4.74
C GLU A 97 -3.85 28.39 3.92
N TYR A 98 -3.77 27.11 3.56
CA TYR A 98 -4.83 26.40 2.84
C TYR A 98 -6.14 26.39 3.64
N LEU A 99 -6.10 26.07 4.94
CA LEU A 99 -7.28 26.08 5.80
C LEU A 99 -7.86 27.48 5.98
N ARG A 100 -7.02 28.51 6.12
CA ARG A 100 -7.48 29.92 6.16
C ARG A 100 -8.21 30.30 4.87
N GLY A 101 -7.65 29.95 3.71
CA GLY A 101 -8.28 30.19 2.41
C GLY A 101 -9.63 29.47 2.28
N ALA A 102 -9.71 28.21 2.71
CA ALA A 102 -10.94 27.43 2.68
C ALA A 102 -12.05 28.00 3.58
N ILE A 103 -11.71 28.50 4.77
CA ILE A 103 -12.66 29.13 5.70
C ILE A 103 -13.23 30.42 5.10
N ILE A 104 -12.38 31.26 4.48
CA ILE A 104 -12.82 32.51 3.85
C ILE A 104 -13.80 32.23 2.71
N LEU A 105 -13.51 31.24 1.84
CA LEU A 105 -14.43 30.84 0.77
C LEU A 105 -15.76 30.31 1.29
N ALA A 106 -15.75 29.48 2.34
CA ALA A 106 -16.98 28.99 2.98
C ALA A 106 -17.81 30.10 3.62
N SER A 107 -17.15 31.15 4.15
CA SER A 107 -17.85 32.32 4.69
C SER A 107 -18.43 33.22 3.59
N CYS A 108 -17.76 33.38 2.44
CA CYS A 108 -18.28 34.15 1.31
C CYS A 108 -19.51 33.51 0.67
N THR A 109 -19.57 32.18 0.54
CA THR A 109 -20.74 31.49 -0.03
C THR A 109 -21.98 31.54 0.87
N GLN A 110 -21.80 31.72 2.19
CA GLN A 110 -22.91 31.99 3.11
C GLN A 110 -23.47 33.41 2.97
N VAL A 111 -22.65 34.38 2.56
CA VAL A 111 -23.11 35.76 2.34
C VAL A 111 -23.95 35.87 1.06
N GLU A 112 -23.59 35.17 -0.02
CA GLU A 112 -24.38 35.17 -1.27
C GLU A 112 -25.76 34.48 -1.14
N LEU A 113 -25.94 33.57 -0.19
CA LEU A 113 -27.22 32.90 0.07
C LEU A 113 -28.21 33.77 0.87
N ILE A 114 -27.72 34.79 1.60
CA ILE A 114 -28.56 35.73 2.35
C ILE A 114 -29.07 36.85 1.42
N ASP A 115 -28.32 37.22 0.38
CA ASP A 115 -28.75 38.24 -0.60
C ASP A 115 -29.86 37.74 -1.56
N LEU A 116 -30.05 36.43 -1.70
CA LEU A 116 -31.11 35.85 -2.56
C LEU A 116 -32.48 35.74 -1.87
N SER A 117 -32.57 35.84 -0.53
CA SER A 117 -33.86 35.82 0.17
C SER A 117 -34.54 37.19 0.25
N ASP A 118 -33.79 38.29 0.13
CA ASP A 118 -34.33 39.65 0.21
C ASP A 118 -34.82 40.21 -1.14
N SER A 119 -34.62 39.46 -2.24
CA SER A 119 -35.13 39.82 -3.58
C SER A 119 -36.45 39.16 -3.95
N LEU A 120 -37.06 38.36 -3.06
CA LEU A 120 -38.36 37.69 -3.30
C LEU A 120 -39.49 38.23 -2.42
N LEU A 121 -39.39 39.49 -2.00
CA LEU A 121 -40.41 40.19 -1.22
C LEU A 121 -40.62 41.63 -1.71
N ILE A 122 -40.83 41.78 -3.02
CA ILE A 122 -41.60 42.87 -3.64
C ILE A 122 -42.41 42.27 -4.79
#